data_AF-A0A6F9WR98-F1
#
_entry.id   AF-A0A6F9WR98-F1
#
_cell.length_a   1.000
_cell.length_b   1.000
_cell.length_c   1.000
_cell.angle_alpha   90.00
_cell.angle_beta   90.00
_cell.angle_gamma   90.00
#
_symmetry.space_group_name_H-M   'P 1'
#
loop_
_entity.id
_entity.type
_entity.pdbx_description
1 polymer ?
#
loop_
_entity_poly.entity_id
_entity_poly.type
_entity_poly.pdbx_seq_one_letter_code
_entity_poly.pdbx_strand_id
1 'polypeptide(L)'
;MERFINRELVVAAQMTTPEDNPLVSDTTRMMDVWFGATVVRKQLFKKVAKADQEAFIQELLSRGFVQSGNLLVNPRAVLFAEMEHELVGGVITIGFGDNNRAVELKVKAPAFRELAAKLIEQ
;
A
#
# COMPACT_ATOMS: atom_id res chain seq x y z
N MET A 1 6.11 19.54 13.57
CA MET A 1 7.07 19.01 12.59
C MET A 1 6.27 18.65 11.37
N GLU A 2 6.41 19.43 10.30
CA GLU A 2 5.72 19.19 9.04
C GLU A 2 6.44 18.05 8.29
N ARG A 3 5.69 17.10 7.73
CA ARG A 3 6.23 15.98 6.97
C ARG A 3 5.76 16.10 5.54
N PHE A 4 6.69 16.01 4.60
CA PHE A 4 6.39 16.05 3.17
C PHE A 4 6.63 14.66 2.58
N ILE A 5 5.57 14.07 2.02
CA ILE A 5 5.63 12.78 1.35
C ILE A 5 5.57 13.06 -0.15
N ASN A 6 6.57 12.63 -0.91
CA ASN A 6 6.49 12.67 -2.36
C ASN A 6 5.53 11.56 -2.82
N ARG A 7 4.28 11.94 -3.06
CA ARG A 7 3.20 11.01 -3.41
C ARG A 7 3.40 10.37 -4.78
N GLU A 8 4.13 11.04 -5.68
CA GLU A 8 4.45 10.49 -7.00
C GLU A 8 5.28 9.22 -6.93
N LEU A 9 6.12 9.10 -5.91
CA LEU A 9 6.97 7.93 -5.72
C LEU A 9 6.33 6.86 -4.84
N VAL A 10 5.11 7.05 -4.35
CA VAL A 10 4.43 6.01 -3.56
C VAL A 10 4.02 4.86 -4.47
N VAL A 11 4.33 3.63 -4.04
CA VAL A 11 3.98 2.39 -4.77
C VAL A 11 3.02 1.50 -3.98
N ALA A 12 3.06 1.57 -2.66
CA ALA A 12 2.06 0.99 -1.79
C ALA A 12 1.99 1.76 -0.47
N ALA A 13 0.86 1.66 0.23
CA ALA A 13 0.73 2.19 1.57
C ALA A 13 -0.23 1.33 2.39
N GLN A 14 0.13 1.03 3.63
CA GLN A 14 -0.68 0.26 4.56
C GLN A 14 -1.05 1.16 5.74
N MET A 15 -2.35 1.28 5.97
CA MET A 15 -2.92 2.12 7.02
C MET A 15 -3.14 1.26 8.26
N THR A 16 -2.60 1.67 9.40
CA THR A 16 -2.94 1.01 10.66
C THR A 16 -4.21 1.64 11.20
N THR A 17 -5.28 0.86 11.28
CA THR A 17 -6.54 1.25 11.93
C THR A 17 -6.49 0.90 13.43
N PRO A 18 -7.43 1.43 14.24
CA PRO A 18 -7.61 0.97 15.63
C PRO A 18 -7.87 -0.51 15.80
N GLU A 19 -8.48 -1.15 14.80
CA GLU A 19 -8.72 -2.60 14.77
C GLU A 19 -7.40 -3.38 14.61
N ASP A 20 -6.42 -2.80 13.90
CA ASP A 20 -5.11 -3.40 13.65
C ASP A 20 -4.13 -3.20 14.82
N ASN A 21 -4.30 -2.12 15.60
CA ASN A 21 -3.41 -1.82 16.72
C ASN A 21 -4.12 -1.01 17.81
N PRO A 22 -4.28 -1.55 19.04
CA PRO A 22 -4.96 -0.82 20.12
C PRO A 22 -4.19 0.43 20.61
N LEU A 23 -2.93 0.63 20.18
CA LEU A 23 -2.11 1.79 20.52
C LEU A 23 -2.35 3.00 19.60
N VAL A 24 -3.12 2.88 18.52
CA VAL A 24 -3.60 4.06 17.78
C VAL A 24 -4.88 4.59 18.42
N SER A 25 -4.87 5.88 18.78
CA SER A 25 -6.04 6.58 19.34
C SER A 25 -6.98 7.07 18.24
N ASP A 26 -8.16 7.56 18.61
CA ASP A 26 -9.12 8.13 17.65
C ASP A 26 -8.56 9.27 16.80
N THR A 27 -7.60 10.03 17.33
CA THR A 27 -7.03 11.21 16.67
C THR A 27 -5.71 10.95 15.94
N THR A 28 -5.03 9.84 16.26
CA THR A 28 -3.71 9.51 15.72
C THR A 28 -3.71 8.17 15.01
N ARG A 29 -3.01 8.09 13.89
CA ARG A 29 -2.86 6.88 13.09
C ARG A 29 -1.39 6.56 12.85
N MET A 30 -1.15 5.36 12.34
CA MET A 30 0.13 4.97 11.77
C MET A 30 -0.08 4.54 10.33
N MET A 31 0.94 4.75 9.50
CA MET A 31 0.96 4.21 8.15
C MET A 31 2.37 3.77 7.77
N ASP A 32 2.45 2.63 7.12
CA ASP A 32 3.62 2.19 6.42
C ASP A 32 3.50 2.60 4.95
N VAL A 33 4.51 3.28 4.40
CA VAL A 33 4.51 3.70 3.00
C VAL A 33 5.72 3.11 2.31
N TRP A 34 5.50 2.51 1.15
CA TRP A 34 6.53 2.00 0.26
C TRP A 34 6.74 3.00 -0.88
N PHE A 35 7.99 3.39 -1.08
CA PHE A 35 8.41 4.28 -2.14
C PHE A 35 9.13 3.51 -3.24
N GLY A 36 8.73 3.74 -4.49
CA GLY A 36 9.37 3.25 -5.69
C GLY A 36 10.54 4.15 -6.07
N ALA A 37 11.70 3.54 -6.22
CA ALA A 37 12.92 4.10 -6.79
C ALA A 37 13.71 2.92 -7.39
N THR A 38 15.03 3.05 -7.54
CA THR A 38 15.92 1.92 -7.87
C THR A 38 15.72 0.72 -6.93
N VAL A 39 15.36 1.01 -5.67
CA VAL A 39 15.04 0.05 -4.61
C VAL A 39 13.74 0.48 -3.94
N VAL A 40 12.91 -0.48 -3.56
CA VAL A 40 11.67 -0.22 -2.83
C VAL A 40 11.99 -0.04 -1.36
N ARG A 41 11.66 1.14 -0.81
CA ARG A 41 11.89 1.46 0.60
C ARG A 41 10.60 1.63 1.37
N LYS A 42 10.52 0.94 2.50
CA LYS A 42 9.42 1.05 3.47
C LYS A 42 9.77 2.10 4.52
N GLN A 43 8.87 3.05 4.77
CA GLN A 43 8.97 4.02 5.85
C GLN A 43 7.73 3.97 6.73
N LEU A 44 7.93 3.82 8.04
CA LEU A 44 6.88 3.91 9.04
C LEU A 44 6.66 5.37 9.44
N PHE A 45 5.42 5.83 9.35
CA PHE A 45 4.96 7.12 9.83
C PHE A 45 4.09 6.92 11.08
N LYS A 46 4.52 7.52 12.19
CA LYS A 46 3.83 7.47 13.49
C LYS A 46 3.14 8.80 13.80
N LYS A 47 2.06 8.74 14.57
CA LYS A 47 1.30 9.92 15.05
C LYS A 47 0.83 10.80 13.88
N VAL A 48 0.29 10.17 12.84
CA VAL A 48 -0.33 10.86 11.70
C VAL A 48 -1.71 11.32 12.15
N ALA A 49 -2.13 12.54 11.87
CA ALA A 49 -3.50 12.93 12.18
C ALA A 49 -4.48 12.10 11.34
N LYS A 50 -5.62 11.71 11.92
CA LYS A 50 -6.63 10.93 11.19
C LYS A 50 -7.03 11.60 9.86
N ALA A 51 -7.28 12.91 9.89
CA ALA A 51 -7.66 13.68 8.69
C ALA A 51 -6.58 13.64 7.60
N ASP A 52 -5.30 13.71 7.98
CA ASP A 52 -4.18 13.63 7.01
C ASP A 52 -4.09 12.24 6.38
N GLN A 53 -4.30 11.18 7.18
CA GLN A 53 -4.33 9.82 6.66
C GLN A 53 -5.50 9.62 5.69
N GLU A 54 -6.69 10.12 6.03
CA GLU A 54 -7.87 10.03 5.18
C GLU A 54 -7.67 10.79 3.86
N ALA A 55 -7.13 12.01 3.91
CA ALA A 55 -6.79 12.78 2.72
C ALA A 55 -5.75 12.04 1.85
N PHE A 56 -4.74 11.44 2.48
CA PHE A 56 -3.72 10.64 1.78
C PHE A 56 -4.34 9.42 1.08
N ILE A 57 -5.24 8.70 1.74
CA ILE A 57 -5.97 7.57 1.15
C ILE A 57 -6.77 8.01 -0.08
N GLN A 58 -7.56 9.07 0.06
CA GLN A 58 -8.42 9.56 -1.04
C GLN A 58 -7.60 9.97 -2.27
N GLU A 59 -6.46 10.61 -2.05
CA GLU A 59 -5.57 10.98 -3.14
C GLU A 59 -4.98 9.77 -3.87
N LEU A 60 -4.48 8.76 -3.14
CA LEU A 60 -3.97 7.54 -3.76
C LEU A 60 -5.04 6.80 -4.56
N LEU A 61 -6.26 6.72 -4.02
CA LEU A 61 -7.42 6.16 -4.74
C LEU A 61 -7.73 6.95 -6.02
N SER A 62 -7.72 8.28 -5.96
CA SER A 62 -7.92 9.13 -7.15
C SER A 62 -6.85 8.94 -8.22
N ARG A 63 -5.65 8.49 -7.83
CA ARG A 63 -4.54 8.14 -8.73
C ARG A 63 -4.63 6.71 -9.26
N GLY A 64 -5.69 5.98 -8.96
CA GLY A 64 -5.97 4.65 -9.47
C GLY A 64 -5.38 3.50 -8.64
N PHE A 65 -4.91 3.77 -7.42
CA PHE A 65 -4.48 2.70 -6.50
C PHE A 65 -5.64 1.75 -6.22
N VAL A 66 -5.32 0.47 -6.07
CA VAL A 66 -6.27 -0.57 -5.70
C VAL A 66 -6.24 -0.77 -4.19
N GLN A 67 -7.41 -0.85 -3.56
CA GLN A 67 -7.54 -1.07 -2.13
C GLN A 67 -7.77 -2.55 -1.79
N SER A 68 -6.97 -3.07 -0.87
CA SER A 68 -7.08 -4.40 -0.27
C SER A 68 -7.15 -4.29 1.25
N GLY A 69 -8.36 -4.10 1.79
CA GLY A 69 -8.52 -3.83 3.22
C GLY A 69 -7.85 -2.51 3.62
N ASN A 70 -6.81 -2.59 4.46
CA ASN A 70 -6.04 -1.44 4.89
C ASN A 70 -4.81 -1.14 4.01
N LEU A 71 -4.56 -1.96 2.98
CA LEU A 71 -3.48 -1.79 2.02
C LEU A 71 -3.98 -1.09 0.75
N LEU A 72 -3.20 -0.14 0.24
CA LEU A 72 -3.35 0.49 -1.06
C LEU A 72 -2.13 0.16 -1.92
N VAL A 73 -2.34 -0.20 -3.18
CA VAL A 73 -1.28 -0.64 -4.10
C VAL A 73 -1.40 0.11 -5.42
N ASN A 74 -0.29 0.64 -5.93
CA ASN A 74 -0.20 1.15 -7.29
C ASN A 74 -0.08 -0.02 -8.28
N PRO A 75 -1.07 -0.25 -9.16
CA PRO A 75 -1.00 -1.35 -10.14
C PRO A 75 0.23 -1.28 -11.03
N ARG A 76 0.71 -0.07 -11.34
CA ARG A 76 1.88 0.14 -12.23
C ARG A 76 3.21 -0.24 -11.60
N ALA A 77 3.24 -0.46 -10.29
CA ALA A 77 4.43 -0.87 -9.56
C ALA A 77 4.51 -2.39 -9.36
N VAL A 78 3.45 -3.14 -9.72
CA VAL A 78 3.42 -4.59 -9.55
C VAL A 78 4.26 -5.25 -10.64
N LEU A 79 5.29 -5.98 -10.22
CA LEU A 79 6.15 -6.77 -11.11
C LEU A 79 5.57 -8.15 -11.40
N PHE A 80 4.92 -8.74 -10.38
CA PHE A 80 4.39 -10.08 -10.42
C PHE A 80 3.22 -10.21 -9.44
N ALA A 81 2.21 -11.01 -9.80
CA ALA A 81 1.05 -11.28 -8.97
C ALA A 81 0.67 -12.76 -9.09
N GLU A 82 0.51 -13.44 -7.96
CA GLU A 82 0.15 -14.85 -7.87
C GLU A 82 -1.06 -15.04 -6.94
N MET A 83 -2.10 -15.69 -7.45
CA MET A 83 -3.25 -16.05 -6.64
C MET A 83 -2.91 -17.29 -5.81
N GLU A 84 -2.94 -17.18 -4.48
CA GLU A 84 -2.72 -18.32 -3.59
C GLU A 84 -4.01 -19.15 -3.47
N HIS A 85 -5.15 -18.49 -3.24
CA HIS A 85 -6.45 -19.15 -3.09
C HIS A 85 -7.61 -18.18 -3.36
N GLU A 86 -8.62 -18.60 -4.13
CA GLU A 86 -9.71 -17.69 -4.55
C GLU A 86 -10.52 -17.07 -3.41
N LEU A 87 -10.63 -17.76 -2.27
CA LEU A 87 -11.33 -17.24 -1.08
C LEU A 87 -10.47 -16.31 -0.21
N VAL A 88 -9.14 -16.42 -0.29
CA VAL A 88 -8.21 -15.70 0.60
C VAL A 88 -7.62 -14.50 -0.13
N GLY A 89 -7.09 -14.75 -1.33
CA GLY A 89 -6.38 -13.79 -2.14
C GLY A 89 -5.03 -14.34 -2.60
N GLY A 90 -4.07 -13.43 -2.75
CA GLY A 90 -2.77 -13.75 -3.33
C GLY A 90 -1.66 -12.84 -2.85
N VAL A 91 -0.50 -13.01 -3.46
CA VAL A 91 0.71 -12.24 -3.20
C VAL A 91 1.08 -11.44 -4.44
N ILE A 92 1.51 -10.20 -4.23
CA ILE A 92 2.08 -9.35 -5.28
C ILE A 92 3.50 -8.97 -4.91
N THR A 93 4.36 -8.83 -5.92
CA THR A 93 5.71 -8.27 -5.77
C THR A 93 5.72 -6.85 -6.33
N ILE A 94 6.09 -5.86 -5.51
CA ILE A 94 6.11 -4.43 -5.90
C ILE A 94 7.53 -3.89 -6.15
N GLY A 95 8.52 -4.78 -6.18
CA GLY A 95 9.94 -4.46 -6.41
C GLY A 95 10.87 -5.20 -5.46
N PHE A 96 12.11 -4.72 -5.34
CA PHE A 96 13.15 -5.32 -4.50
C PHE A 96 13.65 -4.31 -3.47
N GLY A 97 13.85 -4.76 -2.23
CA GLY A 97 14.39 -3.94 -1.15
C GLY A 97 15.90 -3.75 -1.26
N ASP A 98 16.48 -2.97 -0.34
CA ASP A 98 17.93 -2.70 -0.29
C ASP A 98 18.79 -3.97 -0.14
N ASN A 99 18.20 -5.08 0.33
CA ASN A 99 18.84 -6.38 0.48
C ASN A 99 18.63 -7.32 -0.72
N ASN A 100 18.15 -6.79 -1.86
CA ASN A 100 17.79 -7.54 -3.06
C ASN A 100 16.73 -8.64 -2.85
N ARG A 101 15.95 -8.56 -1.77
CA ARG A 101 14.79 -9.44 -1.57
C ARG A 101 13.55 -8.81 -2.17
N ALA A 102 12.69 -9.64 -2.74
CA ALA A 102 11.38 -9.20 -3.23
C ALA A 102 10.57 -8.57 -2.09
N VAL A 103 9.93 -7.45 -2.38
CA VAL A 103 8.96 -6.81 -1.48
C VAL A 103 7.59 -7.32 -1.86
N GLU A 104 7.15 -8.32 -1.10
CA GLU A 104 5.90 -9.02 -1.30
C GLU A 104 4.81 -8.49 -0.37
N LEU A 105 3.61 -8.28 -0.92
CA LEU A 105 2.44 -7.82 -0.20
C LEU A 105 1.26 -8.77 -0.42
N LYS A 106 0.54 -9.08 0.65
CA LYS A 106 -0.68 -9.89 0.58
C LYS A 106 -1.87 -9.02 0.21
N VAL A 107 -2.63 -9.46 -0.78
CA VAL A 107 -3.85 -8.80 -1.24
C VAL A 107 -5.03 -9.76 -1.18
N LYS A 108 -6.22 -9.24 -0.83
CA LYS A 108 -7.46 -10.02 -0.81
C LYS A 108 -7.93 -10.32 -2.22
N ALA A 109 -8.66 -11.41 -2.41
CA ALA A 109 -9.09 -11.87 -3.73
C ALA A 109 -9.81 -10.81 -4.61
N PRO A 110 -10.72 -9.96 -4.09
CA PRO A 110 -11.33 -8.91 -4.90
C PRO A 110 -10.30 -7.90 -5.43
N ALA A 111 -9.40 -7.44 -4.57
CA ALA A 111 -8.34 -6.52 -4.92
C ALA A 111 -7.33 -7.15 -5.89
N PHE A 112 -7.03 -8.44 -5.73
CA PHE A 112 -6.19 -9.17 -6.67
C PHE A 112 -6.79 -9.17 -8.07
N ARG A 113 -8.09 -9.46 -8.21
CA ARG A 113 -8.78 -9.47 -9.51
C ARG A 113 -8.76 -8.10 -10.16
N GLU A 114 -8.97 -7.04 -9.38
CA GLU A 114 -8.87 -5.66 -9.86
C GLU A 114 -7.44 -5.31 -10.32
N LEU A 115 -6.41 -5.70 -9.54
CA LEU A 115 -5.01 -5.51 -9.92
C LEU A 115 -4.67 -6.25 -11.22
N ALA A 116 -5.10 -7.51 -11.36
CA ALA A 116 -4.87 -8.31 -12.55
C ALA A 116 -5.52 -7.70 -13.80
N ALA A 117 -6.75 -7.19 -13.69
CA ALA A 117 -7.42 -6.50 -14.78
C ALA A 117 -6.64 -5.24 -15.20
N LYS A 118 -6.24 -4.40 -14.24
CA LYS A 118 -5.47 -3.17 -14.51
C LYS A 118 -4.06 -3.43 -15.03
N LEU A 119 -3.47 -4.62 -14.81
CA LEU A 119 -2.17 -4.99 -15.36
C LEU A 119 -2.23 -5.35 -16.85
N ILE A 120 -3.38 -5.84 -17.31
CA ILE A 120 -3.59 -6.18 -18.73
C ILE A 120 -3.81 -4.91 -19.58
N GLU A 121 -4.37 -3.87 -18.98
CA GLU A 121 -4.71 -2.60 -19.64
C GLU A 121 -3.54 -1.59 -19.73
N GLN A 122 -2.36 -1.94 -19.22
CA GLN A 122 -1.21 -1.04 -19.09
C GLN A 122 -0.35 -0.94 -20.36
#